data_AF-A8WYB5-F1
#
_entry.id   AF-A8WYB5-F1
#
_cell.length_a   1.000
_cell.length_b   1.000
_cell.length_c   1.000
_cell.angle_alpha   90.00
_cell.angle_beta   90.00
_cell.angle_gamma   90.00
#
_symmetry.space_group_name_H-M   'P 1'
#
loop_
_entity.id
_entity.type
_entity.pdbx_description
1 polymer ?
#
loop_
_entity_poly.entity_id
_entity_poly.type
_entity_poly.pdbx_seq_one_letter_code
_entity_poly.pdbx_strand_id
1 'polypeptide(L)'
;MLRVPLFYLLLLSVPVFGFLEESEGVIPAERTCNPEEERAAQSCKNGLTVLSATFESIQGQHESFTASDHIGINQNCKTSLTCLKTYVGCSSITQEDVDLLTKKCGYMKYLTGAFYACSQKLIARKESSPCVLNFFAGDLETEETRCSEWTSNRACLKWTIRDACGRSYWKQYKPYWHMRSALMNCV
;
A
#
# COMPACT_ATOMS: atom_id res chain seq x y z
N MET A 1 -31.82 -37.34 54.33
CA MET A 1 -30.43 -37.29 53.81
C MET A 1 -29.95 -35.85 53.92
N LEU A 2 -28.94 -35.65 54.76
CA LEU A 2 -28.37 -34.36 55.15
C LEU A 2 -27.13 -34.08 54.27
N ARG A 3 -26.95 -32.82 53.80
CA ARG A 3 -25.67 -32.04 53.76
C ARG A 3 -25.79 -30.89 52.73
N VAL A 4 -26.00 -29.66 53.20
CA VAL A 4 -25.01 -28.58 53.44
C VAL A 4 -24.74 -27.74 52.18
N PRO A 5 -25.10 -26.44 52.16
CA PRO A 5 -24.70 -25.50 51.12
C PRO A 5 -23.29 -24.99 51.44
N LEU A 6 -22.33 -25.15 50.52
CA LEU A 6 -20.99 -24.61 50.69
C LEU A 6 -20.90 -23.24 50.00
N PHE A 7 -21.12 -22.18 50.78
CA PHE A 7 -20.53 -20.88 50.54
C PHE A 7 -19.02 -21.00 50.78
N TYR A 8 -18.21 -20.70 49.76
CA TYR A 8 -16.84 -20.22 49.99
C TYR A 8 -16.59 -19.01 49.09
N LEU A 9 -16.49 -17.87 49.76
CA LEU A 9 -15.90 -16.63 49.28
C LEU A 9 -14.46 -16.89 48.81
N LEU A 10 -14.14 -16.46 47.59
CA LEU A 10 -12.79 -16.03 47.24
C LEU A 10 -12.91 -14.74 46.43
N LEU A 11 -12.69 -13.66 47.16
CA LEU A 11 -12.38 -12.32 46.72
C LEU A 11 -11.07 -12.28 45.91
N LEU A 12 -10.97 -11.26 45.04
CA LEU A 12 -9.75 -10.67 44.46
C LEU A 12 -9.12 -11.39 43.24
N SER A 13 -9.44 -10.87 42.05
CA SER A 13 -8.47 -10.05 41.29
C SER A 13 -9.10 -9.55 40.00
N VAL A 14 -9.43 -8.27 39.99
CA VAL A 14 -9.57 -7.49 38.76
C VAL A 14 -8.16 -7.28 38.21
N PRO A 15 -7.93 -7.51 36.91
CA PRO A 15 -7.08 -6.60 36.17
C PRO A 15 -7.95 -5.88 35.13
N VAL A 16 -8.16 -4.61 35.43
CA VAL A 16 -8.40 -3.55 34.46
C VAL A 16 -7.26 -3.61 33.46
N PHE A 17 -7.55 -4.06 32.25
CA PHE A 17 -6.86 -3.64 31.02
C PHE A 17 -7.95 -3.74 29.95
N GLY A 18 -8.63 -2.65 29.60
CA GLY A 18 -7.98 -1.48 29.03
C GLY A 18 -7.69 -1.76 27.55
N PHE A 19 -8.73 -2.06 26.78
CA PHE A 19 -8.76 -1.78 25.35
C PHE A 19 -9.94 -0.84 25.13
N LEU A 20 -9.77 0.39 25.64
CA LEU A 20 -10.28 1.52 24.90
C LEU A 20 -9.49 1.51 23.60
N GLU A 21 -10.18 1.12 22.53
CA GLU A 21 -9.80 1.40 21.17
C GLU A 21 -9.55 2.90 21.12
N GLU A 22 -8.27 3.28 21.15
CA GLU A 22 -7.84 4.66 21.03
C GLU A 22 -8.12 5.09 19.60
N SER A 23 -9.37 5.45 19.35
CA SER A 23 -9.77 6.26 18.22
C SER A 23 -9.23 7.67 18.45
N GLU A 24 -7.90 7.83 18.46
CA GLU A 24 -7.30 9.15 18.35
C GLU A 24 -7.19 9.51 16.87
N GLY A 25 -8.37 9.77 16.31
CA GLY A 25 -8.49 10.79 15.28
C GLY A 25 -8.18 12.14 15.92
N VAL A 26 -6.90 12.48 16.02
CA VAL A 26 -6.47 13.86 16.22
C VAL A 26 -5.94 14.33 14.88
N ILE A 27 -6.75 15.13 14.18
CA ILE A 27 -6.28 16.00 13.10
C ILE A 27 -5.40 17.04 13.82
N PRO A 28 -4.06 17.06 13.70
CA PRO A 28 -3.28 18.10 14.33
C PRO A 28 -3.37 19.31 13.40
N ALA A 29 -4.42 20.10 13.58
CA ALA A 29 -4.54 21.36 12.85
C ALA A 29 -3.48 22.39 13.31
N GLU A 30 -2.85 22.24 14.49
CA GLU A 30 -1.81 23.18 14.95
C GLU A 30 -0.74 22.49 15.81
N ARG A 31 0.07 21.61 15.22
CA ARG A 31 1.37 21.27 15.85
C ARG A 31 2.33 22.43 15.59
N THR A 32 2.84 23.07 16.64
CA THR A 32 3.93 24.03 16.48
C THR A 32 5.25 23.26 16.45
N CYS A 33 5.94 23.31 15.32
CA CYS A 33 7.22 22.62 15.13
C CYS A 33 8.38 23.59 15.29
N ASN A 34 9.45 23.15 15.94
CA ASN A 34 10.66 23.96 16.06
C ASN A 34 11.42 24.00 14.71
N PRO A 35 12.42 24.90 14.54
CA PRO A 35 13.15 25.02 13.27
C PRO A 35 13.88 23.75 12.80
N GLU A 36 14.28 22.87 13.73
CA GLU A 36 14.92 21.60 13.39
C GLU A 36 13.89 20.57 12.91
N GLU A 37 12.75 20.48 13.59
CA GLU A 37 11.62 19.64 13.19
C GLU A 37 11.07 20.06 11.83
N GLU A 38 10.94 21.36 11.55
CA GLU A 38 10.53 21.86 10.23
C GLU A 38 11.52 21.49 9.14
N ARG A 39 12.82 21.60 9.40
CA ARG A 39 13.85 21.18 8.44
C ARG A 39 13.79 19.67 8.17
N ALA A 40 13.58 18.87 9.21
CA ALA A 40 13.47 17.42 9.09
C ALA A 40 12.19 17.02 8.34
N ALA A 41 11.06 17.66 8.65
CA ALA A 41 9.78 17.46 7.98
C ALA A 41 9.86 17.80 6.48
N GLN A 42 10.49 18.92 6.13
CA GLN A 42 10.74 19.28 4.73
C GLN A 42 11.64 18.23 4.03
N SER A 43 12.65 17.71 4.73
CA SER A 43 13.48 16.61 4.20
C SER A 43 12.66 15.35 3.95
N CYS A 44 11.74 14.98 4.85
CA CYS A 44 10.81 13.87 4.64
C CYS A 44 9.95 14.07 3.38
N LYS A 45 9.40 15.27 3.17
CA LYS A 45 8.60 15.58 1.97
C LYS A 45 9.43 15.46 0.70
N ASN A 46 10.64 16.00 0.68
CA ASN A 46 11.52 15.90 -0.49
C ASN A 46 11.85 14.43 -0.81
N GLY A 47 12.12 13.60 0.22
CA GLY A 47 12.30 12.16 0.05
C GLY A 47 11.07 11.43 -0.48
N LEU A 48 9.86 11.86 -0.11
CA LEU A 48 8.60 11.31 -0.61
C LEU A 48 8.41 11.58 -2.12
N THR A 49 8.77 12.77 -2.59
CA THR A 49 8.72 13.11 -4.02
C THR A 49 9.61 12.17 -4.83
N VAL A 50 10.84 11.94 -4.37
CA VAL A 50 11.78 11.00 -5.01
C VAL A 50 11.24 9.57 -5.00
N LEU A 51 10.66 9.13 -3.88
CA LEU A 51 10.07 7.80 -3.76
C LEU A 51 8.84 7.62 -4.67
N SER A 52 8.01 8.65 -4.80
CA SER A 52 6.86 8.63 -5.72
C SER A 52 7.29 8.54 -7.17
N ALA A 53 8.28 9.34 -7.61
CA ALA A 53 8.86 9.24 -8.94
C ALA A 53 9.48 7.86 -9.20
N THR A 54 10.10 7.27 -8.17
CA THR A 54 10.62 5.90 -8.23
C THR A 54 9.48 4.89 -8.44
N PHE A 55 8.36 5.01 -7.73
CA PHE A 55 7.21 4.13 -7.94
C PHE A 55 6.57 4.27 -9.31
N GLU A 56 6.51 5.48 -9.86
CA GLU A 56 6.01 5.75 -11.22
C GLU A 56 6.91 5.10 -12.28
N SER A 57 8.22 5.31 -12.18
CA SER A 57 9.21 4.69 -13.07
C SER A 57 9.15 3.16 -13.03
N ILE A 58 9.02 2.61 -11.82
CA ILE A 58 9.01 1.16 -11.61
C ILE A 58 7.71 0.49 -12.09
N GLN A 59 6.58 1.20 -12.15
CA GLN A 59 5.34 0.63 -12.69
C GLN A 59 5.42 0.30 -14.18
N GLY A 60 6.21 1.02 -14.97
CA GLY A 60 6.49 0.63 -16.36
C GLY A 60 7.34 -0.64 -16.47
N GLN A 61 7.96 -1.06 -15.37
CA GLN A 61 9.00 -2.10 -15.31
C GLN A 61 8.55 -3.36 -14.55
N HIS A 62 7.24 -3.60 -14.46
CA HIS A 62 6.68 -4.79 -13.78
C HIS A 62 7.29 -6.13 -14.26
N GLU A 63 7.88 -6.15 -15.47
CA GLU A 63 8.54 -7.31 -16.07
C GLU A 63 9.94 -7.57 -15.52
N SER A 64 10.67 -6.54 -15.11
CA SER A 64 12.09 -6.61 -14.73
C SER A 64 12.33 -6.65 -13.22
N PHE A 65 11.27 -6.79 -12.41
CA PHE A 65 11.44 -6.84 -10.97
C PHE A 65 12.35 -7.97 -10.53
N THR A 66 13.28 -7.63 -9.64
CA THR A 66 14.14 -8.59 -8.96
C THR A 66 13.79 -8.66 -7.48
N ALA A 67 14.19 -9.76 -6.83
CA ALA A 67 14.11 -9.87 -5.38
C ALA A 67 14.96 -8.79 -4.66
N SER A 68 15.96 -8.22 -5.33
CA SER A 68 16.78 -7.12 -4.80
C SER A 68 15.97 -5.82 -4.72
N ASP A 69 15.14 -5.54 -5.73
CA ASP A 69 14.28 -4.35 -5.75
C ASP A 69 13.27 -4.38 -4.60
N HIS A 70 12.76 -5.57 -4.24
CA HIS A 70 11.89 -5.77 -3.09
C HIS A 70 12.53 -5.30 -1.77
N ILE A 71 13.83 -5.59 -1.55
CA ILE A 71 14.52 -5.21 -0.31
C ILE A 71 14.70 -3.69 -0.25
N GLY A 72 15.18 -3.07 -1.34
CA GLY A 72 15.38 -1.63 -1.42
C GLY A 72 14.09 -0.83 -1.24
N ILE A 73 13.02 -1.23 -1.94
CA ILE A 73 11.68 -0.61 -1.82
C ILE A 73 11.14 -0.75 -0.40
N ASN A 74 11.26 -1.92 0.21
CA ASN A 74 10.74 -2.15 1.56
C ASN A 74 11.44 -1.26 2.60
N GLN A 75 12.77 -1.14 2.51
CA GLN A 75 13.54 -0.27 3.40
C GLN A 75 13.21 1.20 3.20
N ASN A 76 13.16 1.67 1.95
CA ASN A 76 12.79 3.06 1.64
C ASN A 76 11.38 3.39 2.15
N CYS A 77 10.42 2.49 1.92
CA CYS A 77 9.07 2.61 2.46
C CYS A 77 9.04 2.73 3.99
N LYS A 78 9.81 1.89 4.70
CA LYS A 78 9.88 1.93 6.16
C LYS A 78 10.44 3.25 6.65
N THR A 79 11.55 3.71 6.06
CA THR A 79 12.20 4.97 6.41
C THR A 79 11.27 6.15 6.16
N SER A 80 10.71 6.27 4.96
CA SER A 80 9.82 7.37 4.59
C SER A 80 8.53 7.39 5.42
N LEU A 81 7.91 6.23 5.70
CA LEU A 81 6.74 6.16 6.56
C LEU A 81 7.04 6.59 7.99
N THR A 82 8.18 6.17 8.53
CA THR A 82 8.61 6.57 9.87
C THR A 82 8.87 8.08 9.93
N CYS A 83 9.46 8.63 8.87
CA CYS A 83 9.70 10.06 8.71
C CYS A 83 8.37 10.83 8.76
N LEU A 84 7.41 10.51 7.89
CA LEU A 84 6.12 11.21 7.83
C LEU A 84 5.34 11.09 9.14
N LYS A 85 5.26 9.90 9.73
CA LYS A 85 4.53 9.66 10.99
C LYS A 85 5.09 10.50 12.15
N THR A 86 6.41 10.67 12.20
CA THR A 86 7.08 11.47 13.25
C THR A 86 6.70 12.95 13.18
N TYR A 87 6.50 13.47 11.95
CA TYR A 87 6.36 14.90 11.68
C TYR A 87 4.98 15.30 11.17
N VAL A 88 3.93 14.50 11.41
CA VAL A 88 2.55 14.92 11.11
C VAL A 88 2.26 16.23 11.85
N GLY A 89 1.72 17.20 11.12
CA GLY A 89 1.47 18.57 11.60
C GLY A 89 2.62 19.56 11.36
N CYS A 90 3.82 19.11 10.99
CA CYS A 90 4.95 19.97 10.57
C CYS A 90 5.03 20.07 9.04
N SER A 91 5.52 21.19 8.49
CA SER A 91 5.69 21.38 7.03
C SER A 91 4.45 21.00 6.19
N SER A 92 3.24 21.16 6.74
CA SER A 92 1.99 20.71 6.13
C SER A 92 1.96 19.21 5.77
N ILE A 93 2.62 18.36 6.56
CA ILE A 93 2.47 16.91 6.50
C ILE A 93 1.16 16.54 7.19
N THR A 94 0.31 15.83 6.47
CA THR A 94 -1.02 15.42 6.92
C THR A 94 -1.08 13.92 7.16
N GLN A 95 -2.12 13.46 7.85
CA GLN A 95 -2.41 12.03 7.96
C GLN A 95 -2.70 11.42 6.57
N GLU A 96 -3.24 12.20 5.64
CA GLU A 96 -3.49 11.76 4.26
C GLU A 96 -2.18 11.43 3.54
N ASP A 97 -1.10 12.18 3.77
CA ASP A 97 0.24 11.88 3.23
C ASP A 97 0.76 10.52 3.73
N VAL A 98 0.57 10.25 5.04
CA VAL A 98 0.94 8.98 5.66
C VAL A 98 0.12 7.82 5.07
N ASP A 99 -1.18 8.01 4.91
CA ASP A 99 -2.10 6.99 4.40
C ASP A 99 -1.83 6.70 2.93
N LEU A 100 -1.58 7.73 2.12
CA LEU A 100 -1.22 7.62 0.72
C LEU A 100 0.09 6.83 0.57
N LEU A 101 1.13 7.22 1.31
CA LEU A 101 2.41 6.50 1.27
C LEU A 101 2.25 5.05 1.75
N THR A 102 1.45 4.82 2.78
CA THR A 102 1.18 3.46 3.30
C THR A 102 0.60 2.57 2.21
N LYS A 103 -0.40 3.07 1.48
CA LYS A 103 -1.03 2.34 0.39
C LYS A 103 -0.07 2.12 -0.79
N LYS A 104 0.70 3.16 -1.21
CA LYS A 104 1.71 3.03 -2.28
C LYS A 104 2.77 1.97 -1.91
N CYS A 105 3.28 2.03 -0.68
CA CYS A 105 4.24 1.06 -0.17
C CYS A 105 3.68 -0.36 -0.07
N GLY A 106 2.43 -0.52 0.36
CA GLY A 106 1.75 -1.82 0.36
C GLY A 106 1.65 -2.42 -1.04
N TYR A 107 1.29 -1.59 -2.03
CA TYR A 107 1.21 -1.99 -3.43
C TYR A 107 2.57 -2.47 -3.95
N MET A 108 3.63 -1.69 -3.73
CA MET A 108 4.96 -2.02 -4.25
C MET A 108 5.56 -3.27 -3.62
N LYS A 109 5.37 -3.46 -2.31
CA LYS A 109 5.75 -4.71 -1.62
C LYS A 109 4.99 -5.92 -2.17
N TYR A 110 3.69 -5.76 -2.44
CA TYR A 110 2.89 -6.83 -3.02
C TYR A 110 3.42 -7.23 -4.40
N LEU A 111 3.64 -6.24 -5.28
CA LEU A 111 4.13 -6.46 -6.64
C LEU A 111 5.50 -7.15 -6.68
N THR A 112 6.43 -6.67 -5.86
CA THR A 112 7.82 -7.17 -5.85
C THR A 112 8.00 -8.43 -5.00
N GLY A 113 7.03 -8.77 -4.16
CA GLY A 113 7.03 -9.96 -3.32
C GLY A 113 5.99 -10.97 -3.78
N ALA A 114 4.86 -11.02 -3.09
CA ALA A 114 3.85 -12.08 -3.25
C ALA A 114 3.28 -12.21 -4.67
N PHE A 115 3.22 -11.12 -5.45
CA PHE A 115 2.72 -11.13 -6.83
C PHE A 115 3.77 -11.54 -7.85
N TYR A 116 5.06 -11.52 -7.50
CA TYR A 116 6.16 -11.71 -8.44
C TYR A 116 6.05 -13.02 -9.24
N ALA A 117 5.78 -14.14 -8.56
CA ALA A 117 5.61 -15.42 -9.24
C ALA A 117 4.43 -15.42 -10.22
N CYS A 118 3.40 -14.61 -9.97
CA CYS A 118 2.28 -14.44 -10.90
C CYS A 118 2.65 -13.53 -12.07
N SER A 119 3.36 -12.43 -11.82
CA SER A 119 3.77 -11.53 -12.90
C SER A 119 4.60 -12.26 -13.95
N GLN A 120 5.53 -13.14 -13.53
CA GLN A 120 6.32 -13.98 -14.44
C GLN A 120 5.45 -14.87 -15.35
N LYS A 121 4.34 -15.42 -14.82
CA LYS A 121 3.39 -16.22 -15.62
C LYS A 121 2.57 -15.36 -16.59
N LEU A 122 2.29 -14.12 -16.22
CA LEU A 122 1.54 -13.20 -17.07
C LEU A 122 2.41 -12.68 -18.22
N ILE A 123 3.72 -12.49 -18.03
CA ILE A 123 4.65 -12.10 -19.11
C ILE A 123 4.52 -13.05 -20.31
N ALA A 124 4.44 -14.36 -20.08
CA ALA A 124 4.25 -15.37 -21.12
C ALA A 124 2.92 -15.25 -21.90
N ARG A 125 1.98 -14.42 -21.43
CA ARG A 125 0.67 -14.18 -22.05
C ARG A 125 0.54 -12.78 -22.65
N LYS A 126 1.58 -11.96 -22.60
CA LYS A 126 1.57 -10.57 -23.06
C LYS A 126 1.16 -10.45 -24.53
N GLU A 127 1.73 -11.29 -25.39
CA GLU A 127 1.48 -11.27 -26.84
C GLU A 127 0.06 -11.73 -27.23
N SER A 128 -0.58 -12.55 -26.38
CA SER A 128 -1.89 -13.14 -26.66
C SER A 128 -3.04 -12.48 -25.90
N SER A 129 -2.76 -11.50 -25.02
CA SER A 129 -3.76 -10.90 -24.15
C SER A 129 -3.59 -9.38 -24.04
N PRO A 130 -4.43 -8.57 -24.73
CA PRO A 130 -4.38 -7.11 -24.69
C PRO A 130 -4.43 -6.52 -23.28
N CYS A 131 -5.22 -7.11 -22.37
CA CYS A 131 -5.28 -6.64 -20.98
C CYS A 131 -4.01 -6.92 -20.17
N VAL A 132 -3.23 -7.93 -20.56
CA VAL A 132 -1.93 -8.22 -19.94
C VAL A 132 -0.87 -7.31 -20.53
N LEU A 133 -0.93 -7.06 -21.84
CA LEU A 133 -0.12 -6.04 -22.49
C LEU A 133 -0.32 -4.68 -21.82
N ASN A 134 -1.56 -4.20 -21.68
CA ASN A 134 -1.87 -2.95 -20.97
C ASN A 134 -1.45 -2.98 -19.48
N PHE A 135 -1.50 -4.16 -18.84
CA PHE A 135 -0.98 -4.33 -17.47
C PHE A 135 0.55 -4.20 -17.37
N PHE A 136 1.32 -4.45 -18.44
CA PHE A 136 2.78 -4.30 -18.42
C PHE A 136 3.28 -3.09 -19.18
N ALA A 137 2.51 -2.54 -20.12
CA ALA A 137 2.87 -1.36 -20.88
C ALA A 137 2.76 -0.11 -20.01
N GLY A 138 3.90 0.49 -19.68
CA GLY A 138 3.96 1.86 -19.13
C GLY A 138 3.82 2.96 -20.19
N ASP A 139 4.11 2.61 -21.46
CA ASP A 139 4.62 3.61 -22.42
C ASP A 139 3.84 3.69 -23.74
N LEU A 140 2.68 3.04 -23.84
CA LEU A 140 1.91 3.03 -25.08
C LEU A 140 0.62 3.82 -24.87
N GLU A 141 0.53 4.93 -25.61
CA GLU A 141 -0.63 5.81 -25.79
C GLU A 141 -0.76 7.07 -24.91
N THR A 142 -1.56 8.00 -25.45
CA THR A 142 -2.05 9.19 -24.74
C THR A 142 -2.69 8.79 -23.41
N GLU A 143 -2.63 9.69 -22.43
CA GLU A 143 -3.19 9.48 -21.10
C GLU A 143 -4.66 8.99 -21.16
N GLU A 144 -5.46 9.61 -22.02
CA GLU A 144 -6.88 9.29 -22.20
C GLU A 144 -7.11 7.84 -22.68
N THR A 145 -6.36 7.35 -23.68
CA THR A 145 -6.51 5.96 -24.14
C THR A 145 -6.09 4.98 -23.05
N ARG A 146 -4.97 5.24 -22.37
CA ARG A 146 -4.46 4.37 -21.30
C ARG A 146 -5.49 4.15 -20.20
N CYS A 147 -6.18 5.21 -19.80
CA CYS A 147 -7.17 5.17 -18.73
C CYS A 147 -8.48 4.48 -19.14
N SER A 148 -8.92 4.72 -20.38
CA SER A 148 -10.06 4.02 -20.97
C SER A 148 -9.80 2.51 -21.10
N GLU A 149 -8.61 2.14 -21.59
CA GLU A 149 -8.19 0.75 -21.70
C GLU A 149 -8.04 0.08 -20.34
N TRP A 150 -7.41 0.75 -19.37
CA TRP A 150 -7.28 0.22 -18.01
C TRP A 150 -8.64 -0.16 -17.44
N THR A 151 -9.60 0.75 -17.53
CA THR A 151 -10.97 0.54 -17.04
C THR A 151 -11.66 -0.61 -17.77
N SER A 152 -11.58 -0.62 -19.10
CA SER A 152 -12.21 -1.62 -19.96
C SER A 152 -11.61 -3.02 -19.79
N ASN A 153 -10.30 -3.10 -19.51
CA ASN A 153 -9.56 -4.35 -19.39
C ASN A 153 -9.70 -5.02 -18.02
N ARG A 154 -10.40 -4.42 -17.06
CA ARG A 154 -10.54 -4.97 -15.69
C ARG A 154 -11.05 -6.39 -15.65
N ALA A 155 -12.08 -6.70 -16.42
CA ALA A 155 -12.68 -8.03 -16.47
C ALA A 155 -11.70 -9.05 -17.08
N CYS A 156 -11.06 -8.67 -18.19
CA CYS A 156 -10.03 -9.49 -18.84
C CYS A 156 -8.88 -9.79 -17.87
N LEU A 157 -8.30 -8.76 -17.25
CA LEU A 157 -7.17 -8.94 -16.32
C LEU A 157 -7.54 -9.83 -15.14
N LYS A 158 -8.74 -9.65 -14.57
CA LYS A 158 -9.26 -10.51 -13.51
C LYS A 158 -9.28 -11.97 -13.93
N TRP A 159 -9.78 -12.28 -15.12
CA TRP A 159 -9.86 -13.65 -15.60
C TRP A 159 -8.47 -14.21 -15.89
N THR A 160 -7.60 -13.45 -16.55
CA THR A 160 -6.24 -13.90 -16.87
C THR A 160 -5.40 -14.16 -15.62
N ILE A 161 -5.49 -13.31 -14.58
CA ILE A 161 -4.83 -13.55 -13.30
C ILE A 161 -5.38 -14.81 -12.61
N ARG A 162 -6.70 -14.99 -12.61
CA ARG A 162 -7.33 -16.16 -11.97
C ARG A 162 -6.95 -17.46 -12.66
N ASP A 163 -6.82 -17.44 -13.98
CA ASP A 163 -6.44 -18.58 -14.80
C ASP A 163 -4.95 -18.91 -14.66
N ALA A 164 -4.06 -17.92 -14.84
CA ALA A 164 -2.62 -18.13 -14.79
C ALA A 164 -2.08 -18.39 -13.37
N CYS A 165 -2.63 -17.69 -12.37
CA CYS A 165 -2.06 -17.62 -11.04
C CYS A 165 -2.97 -18.18 -9.94
N GLY A 166 -4.28 -18.28 -10.20
CA GLY A 166 -5.27 -18.73 -9.23
C GLY A 166 -6.07 -17.60 -8.59
N ARG A 167 -7.18 -17.96 -7.94
CA ARG A 167 -8.18 -17.01 -7.41
C ARG A 167 -7.63 -16.11 -6.29
N SER A 168 -6.66 -16.60 -5.51
CA SER A 168 -6.07 -15.88 -4.37
C SER A 168 -5.28 -14.65 -4.82
N TYR A 169 -4.60 -14.71 -5.96
CA TYR A 169 -3.82 -13.59 -6.50
C TYR A 169 -4.70 -12.40 -6.89
N TRP A 170 -5.83 -12.64 -7.55
CA TRP A 170 -6.77 -11.55 -7.85
C TRP A 170 -7.37 -10.95 -6.58
N LYS A 171 -7.71 -11.78 -5.58
CA LYS A 171 -8.25 -11.29 -4.30
C LYS A 171 -7.29 -10.33 -3.61
N GLN A 172 -5.98 -10.62 -3.66
CA GLN A 172 -4.93 -9.78 -3.09
C GLN A 172 -4.60 -8.56 -3.96
N TYR A 173 -4.71 -8.66 -5.29
CA TYR A 173 -4.45 -7.54 -6.20
C TYR A 173 -5.60 -6.52 -6.23
N LYS A 174 -6.86 -6.97 -6.12
CA LYS A 174 -8.08 -6.13 -6.24
C LYS A 174 -8.02 -4.80 -5.45
N PRO A 175 -7.56 -4.74 -4.19
CA PRO A 175 -7.47 -3.49 -3.43
C PRO A 175 -6.55 -2.44 -4.09
N TYR A 176 -5.57 -2.87 -4.87
CA TYR A 176 -4.61 -2.01 -5.54
C TYR A 176 -5.05 -1.55 -6.94
N TRP A 177 -6.21 -2.01 -7.43
CA TRP A 177 -6.74 -1.60 -8.74
C TRP A 177 -6.84 -0.08 -8.88
N HIS A 178 -7.47 0.57 -7.90
CA HIS A 178 -7.64 2.02 -7.88
C HIS A 178 -6.32 2.75 -7.59
N MET A 179 -5.42 2.12 -6.82
CA MET A 179 -4.08 2.67 -6.58
C MET A 179 -3.29 2.78 -7.88
N ARG A 180 -3.29 1.71 -8.70
CA ARG A 180 -2.66 1.75 -10.01
C ARG A 180 -3.30 2.80 -10.93
N SER A 181 -4.63 2.91 -10.92
CA SER A 181 -5.34 3.96 -11.67
C SER A 181 -4.82 5.36 -11.29
N ALA A 182 -4.71 5.64 -9.99
CA ALA A 182 -4.22 6.92 -9.49
C ALA A 182 -2.75 7.17 -9.86
N LEU A 183 -1.91 6.13 -9.81
CA LEU A 183 -0.50 6.22 -10.19
C LEU A 183 -0.27 6.41 -11.70
N MET A 184 -1.24 6.03 -12.53
CA MET A 184 -1.25 6.29 -13.97
C MET A 184 -1.90 7.64 -14.33
N ASN A 185 -2.30 8.44 -13.32
CA ASN A 185 -3.06 9.70 -13.47
C ASN A 185 -4.44 9.53 -14.13
N CYS A 186 -5.04 8.35 -14.03
CA CYS A 186 -6.35 8.05 -14.61
C CYS A 186 -7.54 8.46 -13.74
N VAL A 187 -7.47 9.61 -13.09
CA VAL A 187 -8.46 10.09 -12.10
C VAL A 187 -9.50 10.98 -12.76
#